data_AF-A0A950STM8-F1
#
_entry.id   AF-A0A950STM8-F1
#
_cell.length_a   1.000
_cell.length_b   1.000
_cell.length_c   1.000
_cell.angle_alpha   90.00
_cell.angle_beta   90.00
_cell.angle_gamma   90.00
#
_symmetry.space_group_name_H-M   'P 1'
#
loop_
_entity.id
_entity.type
_entity.pdbx_description
1 polymer ?
#
loop_
_entity_poly.entity_id
_entity_poly.type
_entity_poly.pdbx_seq_one_letter_code
_entity_poly.pdbx_strand_id
1 'polypeptide(L)'
;MKLIPIIAAVLGLATTAALVGYFGAGAVIRSLRAIGWAGFLAICLIHLGVTSLEGIAWRLLVPGARVWALIWGRFIRDAGSEVLPVSQMGGCVLGARAVALTGVPGSVAAATTMVDLTLEFLAKLAYMAIGLILLVNFRPGMPVALPVTFGFAASGLFAIIFVLLQRRGFAILNRFAWMLGRGWAERTISGMAAVNAALAGTYRRSASLRGGFALHLACWVL
;
A
#
# COMPACT_ATOMS: atom_id res chain seq x y z
N MET A 1 23.51 -16.75 -5.31
CA MET A 1 22.46 -16.26 -4.39
C MET A 1 21.03 -16.31 -4.98
N LYS A 2 20.71 -17.18 -5.95
CA LYS A 2 19.35 -17.28 -6.57
C LYS A 2 18.51 -18.46 -6.06
N LEU A 3 19.06 -19.35 -5.22
CA LEU A 3 18.39 -20.58 -4.78
C LEU A 3 17.19 -20.32 -3.87
N ILE A 4 17.33 -19.37 -2.94
CA ILE A 4 16.29 -19.06 -1.93
C ILE A 4 14.96 -18.65 -2.58
N PRO A 5 14.90 -17.67 -3.51
CA PRO A 5 13.63 -17.30 -4.15
C PRO A 5 13.04 -18.42 -5.00
N ILE A 6 13.88 -19.27 -5.62
CA ILE A 6 13.41 -20.42 -6.40
C ILE A 6 12.78 -21.47 -5.48
N ILE A 7 13.44 -21.80 -4.37
CA ILE A 7 12.91 -22.75 -3.37
C ILE A 7 11.60 -22.21 -2.79
N ALA A 8 11.55 -20.93 -2.42
CA ALA A 8 10.32 -20.30 -1.92
C ALA A 8 9.17 -20.36 -2.95
N ALA A 9 9.46 -20.08 -4.23
CA ALA A 9 8.47 -20.17 -5.30
C ALA A 9 7.96 -21.61 -5.50
N VAL A 10 8.87 -22.60 -5.51
CA VAL A 10 8.51 -24.02 -5.65
C VAL A 10 7.68 -24.50 -4.46
N LEU A 11 8.08 -24.15 -3.23
CA LEU A 11 7.32 -24.50 -2.02
C LEU A 11 5.94 -23.84 -2.01
N GLY A 12 5.84 -22.57 -2.42
CA GLY A 12 4.57 -21.86 -2.57
C GLY A 12 3.64 -22.55 -3.57
N LEU A 13 4.14 -22.83 -4.78
CA LEU A 13 3.40 -23.56 -5.82
C LEU A 13 2.96 -24.95 -5.36
N ALA A 14 3.85 -25.71 -4.72
CA ALA A 14 3.55 -27.04 -4.20
C ALA A 14 2.47 -26.98 -3.11
N THR A 15 2.56 -26.00 -2.20
CA THR A 15 1.56 -25.79 -1.15
C THR A 15 0.20 -25.42 -1.74
N THR A 16 0.16 -24.51 -2.72
CA THR A 16 -1.09 -24.16 -3.43
C THR A 16 -1.69 -25.38 -4.13
N ALA A 17 -0.88 -26.16 -4.85
CA ALA A 17 -1.35 -27.38 -5.52
C ALA A 17 -1.89 -28.41 -4.51
N ALA A 18 -1.20 -28.58 -3.37
CA ALA A 18 -1.64 -29.47 -2.30
C ALA A 18 -2.98 -29.01 -1.70
N LEU A 19 -3.16 -27.70 -1.45
CA LEU A 19 -4.42 -27.13 -0.96
C LEU A 19 -5.55 -27.32 -1.97
N VAL A 20 -5.30 -27.08 -3.27
CA VAL A 20 -6.30 -27.30 -4.33
C VAL A 20 -6.67 -28.77 -4.44
N GLY A 21 -5.70 -29.69 -4.32
CA GLY A 21 -5.96 -31.12 -4.27
C GLY A 21 -6.80 -31.50 -3.04
N TYR A 22 -6.44 -30.98 -1.87
CA TYR A 22 -7.09 -31.29 -0.59
C TYR A 22 -8.53 -30.76 -0.51
N PHE A 23 -8.76 -29.49 -0.88
CA PHE A 23 -10.10 -28.88 -0.88
C PHE A 23 -10.92 -29.22 -2.15
N GLY A 24 -10.32 -29.92 -3.12
CA GLY A 24 -10.96 -30.43 -4.31
C GLY A 24 -10.97 -29.43 -5.48
N ALA A 25 -10.22 -29.73 -6.53
CA ALA A 25 -10.15 -28.93 -7.76
C ALA A 25 -11.52 -28.68 -8.42
N GLY A 26 -12.44 -29.64 -8.30
CA GLY A 26 -13.80 -29.49 -8.81
C GLY A 26 -14.59 -28.37 -8.12
N ALA A 27 -14.38 -28.14 -6.81
CA ALA A 27 -15.03 -27.04 -6.10
C ALA A 27 -14.52 -25.68 -6.60
N VAL A 28 -13.20 -25.56 -6.78
CA VAL A 28 -12.56 -24.34 -7.33
C VAL A 28 -13.08 -24.02 -8.72
N ILE A 29 -13.12 -25.01 -9.62
CA ILE A 29 -13.62 -24.81 -11.00
C ILE A 29 -15.10 -24.43 -11.00
N ARG A 30 -15.92 -25.03 -10.14
CA ARG A 30 -17.34 -24.66 -10.01
C ARG A 30 -17.51 -23.22 -9.54
N SER A 31 -16.75 -22.76 -8.56
CA SER A 31 -16.77 -21.36 -8.11
C SER A 31 -16.36 -20.40 -9.21
N LEU A 32 -15.31 -20.71 -9.98
CA LEU A 32 -14.89 -19.89 -11.13
C LEU A 32 -15.97 -19.83 -12.22
N ARG A 33 -16.62 -20.96 -12.53
CA ARG A 33 -17.73 -21.00 -13.48
C ARG A 33 -18.96 -20.24 -13.00
N ALA A 34 -19.24 -20.25 -11.69
CA ALA A 34 -20.36 -19.53 -11.10
C ALA A 34 -20.23 -18.00 -11.24
N ILE A 35 -19.01 -17.47 -11.17
CA ILE A 35 -18.74 -16.04 -11.44
C ILE A 35 -18.98 -15.71 -12.92
N GLY A 36 -18.49 -16.58 -13.81
CA GLY A 36 -18.60 -16.41 -15.26
C GLY A 36 -17.86 -15.17 -15.79
N TRP A 37 -17.96 -14.95 -17.11
CA TRP A 37 -17.28 -13.81 -17.76
C TRP A 37 -17.84 -12.45 -17.34
N ALA A 38 -19.16 -12.36 -17.14
CA ALA A 38 -19.81 -11.13 -16.72
C ALA A 38 -19.39 -10.72 -15.30
N GLY A 39 -19.36 -11.68 -14.35
CA GLY A 39 -18.89 -11.41 -12.99
C GLY A 39 -17.41 -11.07 -12.96
N PHE A 40 -16.59 -11.73 -13.79
CA PHE A 40 -15.17 -11.39 -13.93
C PHE A 40 -14.98 -9.95 -14.46
N LEU A 41 -15.70 -9.56 -15.52
CA LEU A 41 -15.67 -8.20 -16.04
C LEU A 41 -16.11 -7.18 -14.99
N ALA A 42 -17.16 -7.49 -14.22
CA ALA A 42 -17.62 -6.63 -13.13
C ALA A 42 -16.52 -6.41 -12.08
N ILE A 43 -15.82 -7.48 -11.66
CA ILE A 43 -14.68 -7.39 -10.73
C ILE A 43 -13.57 -6.50 -11.33
N CYS A 44 -13.23 -6.69 -12.60
CA CYS A 44 -12.22 -5.86 -13.29
C CYS A 44 -12.62 -4.38 -13.32
N LEU A 45 -13.88 -4.07 -13.62
CA LEU A 45 -14.38 -2.69 -13.69
C LEU A 45 -14.43 -2.03 -12.30
N ILE A 46 -14.87 -2.76 -11.28
CA ILE A 46 -14.86 -2.30 -9.89
C ILE A 46 -13.41 -2.00 -9.46
N HIS A 47 -12.48 -2.93 -9.71
CA HIS A 47 -11.07 -2.74 -9.37
C HIS A 47 -10.47 -1.53 -10.10
N LEU A 48 -10.71 -1.39 -11.41
CA LEU A 48 -10.27 -0.25 -12.19
C LEU A 48 -10.81 1.08 -11.63
N GLY A 49 -12.09 1.09 -11.22
CA GLY A 49 -12.73 2.25 -10.61
C GLY A 49 -12.10 2.62 -9.26
N VAL A 50 -11.97 1.66 -8.35
CA VAL A 50 -11.38 1.85 -7.02
C VAL A 50 -9.94 2.31 -7.12
N THR A 51 -9.09 1.64 -7.92
CA THR A 51 -7.69 2.03 -8.11
C THR A 51 -7.57 3.44 -8.71
N SER A 52 -8.48 3.83 -9.59
CA SER A 52 -8.53 5.19 -10.14
C SER A 52 -8.90 6.23 -9.06
N LEU A 53 -9.87 5.93 -8.19
CA LEU A 53 -10.24 6.80 -7.08
C LEU A 53 -9.09 6.97 -6.07
N GLU A 54 -8.33 5.90 -5.79
CA GLU A 54 -7.14 5.99 -4.97
C GLU A 54 -6.03 6.83 -5.63
N GLY A 55 -5.88 6.75 -6.96
CA GLY A 55 -5.02 7.68 -7.71
C GLY A 55 -5.46 9.14 -7.60
N ILE A 56 -6.78 9.40 -7.55
CA ILE A 56 -7.33 10.73 -7.28
C ILE A 56 -7.05 11.17 -5.84
N ALA A 57 -7.11 10.25 -4.86
CA ALA A 57 -6.74 10.53 -3.48
C ALA A 57 -5.28 10.98 -3.39
N TRP A 58 -4.39 10.30 -4.10
CA TRP A 58 -2.97 10.69 -4.18
C TRP A 58 -2.77 12.09 -4.79
N ARG A 59 -3.56 12.46 -5.81
CA ARG A 59 -3.50 13.82 -6.41
C ARG A 59 -3.72 14.92 -5.38
N LEU A 60 -4.53 14.71 -4.35
CA LEU A 60 -4.76 15.72 -3.31
C LEU A 60 -3.46 16.11 -2.58
N LEU A 61 -2.46 15.22 -2.57
CA LEU A 61 -1.13 15.44 -1.99
C LEU A 61 -0.17 16.18 -2.93
N VAL A 62 -0.44 16.21 -4.24
CA VAL A 62 0.41 16.83 -5.28
C VAL A 62 -0.37 17.89 -6.07
N PRO A 63 -0.62 19.09 -5.49
CA PRO A 63 -1.30 20.16 -6.19
C PRO A 63 -0.57 20.54 -7.48
N GLY A 64 -1.33 20.73 -8.56
CA GLY A 64 -0.79 21.08 -9.89
C GLY A 64 -0.38 19.88 -10.74
N ALA A 65 -0.28 18.67 -10.18
CA ALA A 65 -0.07 17.47 -10.98
C ALA A 65 -1.35 17.06 -11.74
N ARG A 66 -1.15 16.51 -12.95
CA ARG A 66 -2.23 16.01 -13.80
C ARG A 66 -2.84 14.78 -13.15
N VAL A 67 -4.19 14.73 -13.06
CA VAL A 67 -4.92 13.62 -12.43
C VAL A 67 -4.48 12.26 -13.00
N TRP A 68 -4.39 12.16 -14.32
CA TRP A 68 -4.01 10.92 -15.00
C TRP A 68 -2.63 10.41 -14.57
N ALA A 69 -1.69 11.30 -14.24
CA ALA A 69 -0.34 10.92 -13.86
C ALA A 69 -0.33 10.13 -12.54
N LEU A 70 -1.17 10.54 -11.59
CA LEU A 70 -1.28 9.86 -10.29
C LEU A 70 -2.10 8.58 -10.39
N ILE A 71 -3.15 8.57 -11.22
CA ILE A 71 -3.89 7.34 -11.54
C ILE A 71 -2.95 6.31 -12.15
N TRP A 72 -2.17 6.70 -13.17
CA TRP A 72 -1.20 5.82 -13.81
C TRP A 72 -0.10 5.38 -12.86
N GLY A 73 0.39 6.31 -12.04
CA GLY A 73 1.34 6.00 -10.97
C GLY A 73 0.80 4.97 -9.98
N ARG A 74 -0.48 5.05 -9.60
CA ARG A 74 -1.16 4.09 -8.72
C ARG A 74 -1.28 2.72 -9.38
N PHE A 75 -1.68 2.64 -10.65
CA PHE A 75 -1.69 1.37 -11.38
C PHE A 75 -0.32 0.72 -11.47
N ILE A 76 0.74 1.48 -11.76
CA ILE A 76 2.10 0.95 -11.80
C ILE A 76 2.57 0.52 -10.40
N ARG A 77 2.20 1.27 -9.36
CA ARG A 77 2.46 0.91 -7.97
C ARG A 77 1.86 -0.46 -7.66
N ASP A 78 0.59 -0.65 -7.96
CA ASP A 78 -0.14 -1.86 -7.63
C ASP A 78 0.33 -3.05 -8.46
N ALA A 79 0.47 -2.88 -9.78
CA ALA A 79 1.00 -3.93 -10.65
C ALA A 79 2.41 -4.36 -10.23
N GLY A 80 3.29 -3.40 -9.91
CA GLY A 80 4.64 -3.69 -9.41
C GLY A 80 4.63 -4.41 -8.07
N SER A 81 3.69 -4.02 -7.19
CA SER A 81 3.43 -4.64 -5.90
C SER A 81 2.82 -6.04 -5.97
N GLU A 82 2.30 -6.48 -7.10
CA GLU A 82 1.77 -7.84 -7.25
C GLU A 82 2.72 -8.75 -8.05
N VAL A 83 3.50 -8.19 -8.98
CA VAL A 83 4.34 -8.98 -9.91
C VAL A 83 5.75 -9.27 -9.36
N LEU A 84 6.33 -8.39 -8.53
CA LEU A 84 7.73 -8.50 -8.13
C LEU A 84 7.91 -9.30 -6.82
N PRO A 85 8.90 -10.21 -6.71
CA PRO A 85 9.27 -10.80 -5.43
C PRO A 85 9.86 -9.72 -4.51
N VAL A 86 9.40 -9.62 -3.26
CA VAL A 86 9.63 -8.51 -2.28
C VAL A 86 8.84 -7.21 -2.58
N SER A 87 7.57 -7.41 -2.93
CA SER A 87 6.77 -6.63 -3.87
C SER A 87 6.40 -5.19 -3.48
N GLN A 88 6.03 -4.95 -2.23
CA GLN A 88 5.32 -3.71 -1.88
C GLN A 88 6.21 -2.45 -1.94
N MET A 89 7.48 -2.58 -1.55
CA MET A 89 8.44 -1.48 -1.67
C MET A 89 8.84 -1.22 -3.12
N GLY A 90 8.99 -2.29 -3.92
CA GLY A 90 9.31 -2.20 -5.34
C GLY A 90 8.22 -1.48 -6.13
N GLY A 91 6.95 -1.84 -5.90
CA GLY A 91 5.79 -1.16 -6.47
C GLY A 91 5.77 0.33 -6.13
N CYS A 92 5.99 0.69 -4.86
CA CYS A 92 6.06 2.11 -4.45
C CYS A 92 7.13 2.89 -5.21
N VAL A 93 8.33 2.32 -5.42
CA VAL A 93 9.41 2.96 -6.19
C VAL A 93 9.02 3.12 -7.66
N LEU A 94 8.40 2.10 -8.26
CA LEU A 94 7.94 2.15 -9.65
C LEU A 94 6.83 3.19 -9.84
N GLY A 95 5.85 3.24 -8.95
CA GLY A 95 4.78 4.23 -8.98
C GLY A 95 5.30 5.66 -8.81
N ALA A 96 6.18 5.89 -7.83
CA ALA A 96 6.83 7.19 -7.64
C ALA A 96 7.62 7.62 -8.89
N ARG A 97 8.34 6.69 -9.51
CA ARG A 97 9.09 6.94 -10.75
C ARG A 97 8.16 7.26 -11.91
N ALA A 98 7.05 6.52 -12.06
CA ALA A 98 6.06 6.79 -13.11
C ALA A 98 5.50 8.20 -13.00
N VAL A 99 5.16 8.66 -11.79
CA VAL A 99 4.72 10.04 -11.54
C VAL A 99 5.83 11.04 -11.85
N ALA A 100 7.08 10.76 -11.46
CA ALA A 100 8.20 11.65 -11.72
C ALA A 100 8.45 11.86 -13.23
N LEU A 101 8.28 10.80 -14.04
CA LEU A 101 8.41 10.87 -15.49
C LEU A 101 7.35 11.77 -16.16
N THR A 102 6.27 12.13 -15.46
CA THR A 102 5.24 13.06 -15.96
C THR A 102 5.58 14.54 -15.71
N GLY A 103 6.73 14.83 -15.09
CA GLY A 103 7.21 16.19 -14.79
C GLY A 103 7.10 16.60 -13.32
N VAL A 104 6.62 15.72 -12.43
CA VAL A 104 6.63 15.95 -10.98
C VAL A 104 8.06 15.78 -10.46
N PRO A 105 8.59 16.68 -9.60
CA PRO A 105 9.92 16.49 -9.02
C PRO A 105 10.01 15.14 -8.30
N GLY A 106 11.06 14.36 -8.57
CA GLY A 106 11.20 12.99 -8.02
C GLY A 106 11.16 12.92 -6.49
N SER A 107 11.68 13.96 -5.81
CA SER A 107 11.58 14.09 -4.35
C SER A 107 10.15 14.26 -3.86
N VAL A 108 9.32 15.02 -4.59
CA VAL A 108 7.89 15.20 -4.30
C VAL A 108 7.11 13.92 -4.59
N ALA A 109 7.40 13.24 -5.71
CA ALA A 109 6.78 11.97 -6.05
C ALA A 109 7.06 10.90 -4.97
N ALA A 110 8.32 10.76 -4.54
CA ALA A 110 8.68 9.83 -3.46
C ALA A 110 8.03 10.20 -2.11
N ALA A 111 8.11 11.47 -1.70
CA ALA A 111 7.52 11.95 -0.46
C ALA A 111 6.00 11.70 -0.41
N THR A 112 5.31 12.04 -1.50
CA THR A 112 3.85 11.90 -1.58
C THR A 112 3.43 10.45 -1.72
N THR A 113 4.22 9.58 -2.37
CA THR A 113 3.97 8.12 -2.36
C THR A 113 4.00 7.56 -0.94
N MET A 114 4.97 8.00 -0.12
CA MET A 114 5.04 7.57 1.29
C MET A 114 3.84 8.07 2.08
N VAL A 115 3.46 9.35 1.93
CA VAL A 115 2.28 9.90 2.61
C VAL A 115 1.00 9.20 2.15
N ASP A 116 0.86 8.94 0.84
CA ASP A 116 -0.29 8.23 0.27
C ASP A 116 -0.43 6.81 0.84
N LEU A 117 0.67 6.04 0.87
CA LEU A 117 0.71 4.71 1.49
C LEU A 117 0.32 4.76 2.98
N THR A 118 0.77 5.79 3.70
CA THR A 118 0.37 6.00 5.10
C THR A 118 -1.12 6.26 5.21
N LEU A 119 -1.69 7.17 4.42
CA LEU A 119 -3.13 7.46 4.45
C LEU A 119 -3.96 6.24 4.09
N GLU A 120 -3.54 5.48 3.08
CA GLU A 120 -4.14 4.21 2.67
C GLU A 120 -4.13 3.18 3.82
N PHE A 121 -2.99 3.04 4.51
CA PHE A 121 -2.88 2.12 5.65
C PHE A 121 -3.75 2.55 6.84
N LEU A 122 -3.80 3.85 7.16
CA LEU A 122 -4.70 4.34 8.20
C LEU A 122 -6.17 4.13 7.81
N ALA A 123 -6.54 4.32 6.53
CA ALA A 123 -7.89 4.08 6.06
C ALA A 123 -8.28 2.60 6.19
N LYS A 124 -7.37 1.67 5.83
CA LYS A 124 -7.54 0.23 6.07
C LYS A 124 -7.77 -0.10 7.54
N LEU A 125 -7.03 0.55 8.46
CA LEU A 125 -7.23 0.36 9.89
C LEU A 125 -8.61 0.87 10.35
N ALA A 126 -9.06 2.02 9.86
CA ALA A 126 -10.40 2.53 10.17
C ALA A 126 -11.50 1.59 9.64
N TYR A 127 -11.36 1.10 8.41
CA TYR A 127 -12.26 0.10 7.84
C TYR A 127 -12.26 -1.20 8.66
N MET A 128 -11.09 -1.71 9.03
CA MET A 128 -10.95 -2.91 9.86
C MET A 128 -11.58 -2.72 11.25
N ALA A 129 -11.45 -1.53 11.85
CA ALA A 129 -12.09 -1.21 13.12
C ALA A 129 -13.62 -1.30 13.03
N ILE A 130 -14.20 -0.76 11.94
CA ILE A 130 -15.64 -0.87 11.67
C ILE A 130 -16.05 -2.35 11.60
N GLY A 131 -15.33 -3.16 10.80
CA GLY A 131 -15.58 -4.60 10.69
C GLY A 131 -15.48 -5.35 12.01
N LEU A 132 -14.46 -5.03 12.83
CA LEU A 132 -14.26 -5.65 14.15
C LEU A 132 -15.37 -5.26 15.14
N ILE A 133 -15.78 -4.00 15.15
CA ILE A 133 -16.91 -3.53 15.98
C ILE A 133 -18.18 -4.27 15.60
N LEU A 134 -18.47 -4.42 14.30
CA LEU A 134 -19.62 -5.17 13.83
C LEU A 134 -19.52 -6.65 14.26
N LEU A 135 -18.36 -7.29 14.09
CA LEU A 135 -18.15 -8.68 14.47
C LEU A 135 -18.43 -8.92 15.96
N VAL A 136 -17.87 -8.09 16.85
CA VAL A 136 -18.02 -8.24 18.31
C VAL A 136 -19.47 -8.00 18.75
N ASN A 137 -20.17 -7.04 18.12
CA ASN A 137 -21.57 -6.74 18.45
C ASN A 137 -22.55 -7.78 17.92
N PHE A 138 -22.40 -8.23 16.67
CA PHE A 138 -23.35 -9.17 16.06
C PHE A 138 -23.07 -10.63 16.43
N ARG A 139 -21.83 -10.98 16.76
CA ARG A 139 -21.41 -12.35 17.09
C ARG A 139 -20.50 -12.37 18.33
N PRO A 140 -21.02 -12.01 19.51
CA PRO A 140 -20.24 -12.04 20.74
C PRO A 140 -19.73 -13.47 21.01
N GLY A 141 -18.48 -13.58 21.45
CA GLY A 141 -17.86 -14.87 21.80
C GLY A 141 -17.26 -15.67 20.66
N MET A 142 -17.22 -15.14 19.42
CA MET A 142 -16.51 -15.79 18.31
C MET A 142 -15.02 -15.97 18.65
N PRO A 143 -14.46 -17.19 18.56
CA PRO A 143 -13.05 -17.45 18.91
C PRO A 143 -12.04 -16.60 18.12
N VAL A 144 -12.42 -16.16 16.91
CA VAL A 144 -11.60 -15.33 16.03
C VAL A 144 -11.51 -13.86 16.49
N ALA A 145 -12.44 -13.38 17.32
CA ALA A 145 -12.50 -11.97 17.71
C ALA A 145 -11.26 -11.54 18.51
N LEU A 146 -10.76 -12.40 19.39
CA LEU A 146 -9.59 -12.09 20.22
C LEU A 146 -8.29 -12.00 19.40
N PRO A 147 -7.92 -12.99 18.57
CA PRO A 147 -6.77 -12.88 17.66
C PRO A 147 -6.83 -11.65 16.75
N VAL A 148 -8.01 -11.36 16.18
CA VAL A 148 -8.19 -10.20 15.29
C VAL A 148 -8.00 -8.89 16.05
N THR A 149 -8.49 -8.80 17.29
CA THR A 149 -8.29 -7.62 18.15
C THR A 149 -6.81 -7.38 18.45
N PHE A 150 -6.05 -8.43 18.78
CA PHE A 150 -4.60 -8.31 18.99
C PHE A 150 -3.87 -7.90 17.71
N GLY A 151 -4.20 -8.51 16.57
CA GLY A 151 -3.62 -8.14 15.28
C GLY A 151 -3.92 -6.68 14.91
N PHE A 152 -5.15 -6.22 15.17
CA PHE A 152 -5.55 -4.83 14.98
C PHE A 152 -4.77 -3.88 15.89
N ALA A 153 -4.65 -4.20 17.18
CA ALA A 153 -3.90 -3.38 18.14
C ALA A 153 -2.41 -3.27 17.77
N ALA A 154 -1.79 -4.39 17.39
CA ALA A 154 -0.40 -4.40 16.92
C ALA A 154 -0.21 -3.57 15.65
N SER A 155 -1.14 -3.68 14.69
CA SER A 155 -1.11 -2.89 13.45
C SER A 155 -1.30 -1.39 13.72
N GLY A 156 -2.18 -1.03 14.67
CA GLY A 156 -2.37 0.34 15.14
C GLY A 156 -1.11 0.91 15.80
N LEU A 157 -0.45 0.15 16.66
CA LEU A 157 0.83 0.55 17.26
C LEU A 157 1.91 0.76 16.20
N PHE A 158 2.01 -0.15 15.22
CA PHE A 158 2.92 0.00 14.09
C PHE A 158 2.62 1.27 13.28
N ALA A 159 1.34 1.56 12.99
CA ALA A 159 0.94 2.78 12.30
C ALA A 159 1.37 4.05 13.05
N ILE A 160 1.17 4.08 14.38
CA ILE A 160 1.58 5.21 15.22
C ILE A 160 3.09 5.40 15.14
N ILE A 161 3.87 4.33 15.34
CA ILE A 161 5.34 4.38 15.24
C ILE A 161 5.77 4.89 13.87
N PHE A 162 5.17 4.35 12.79
CA PHE A 162 5.50 4.72 11.43
C PHE A 162 5.20 6.20 11.14
N VAL A 163 4.02 6.72 11.54
CA VAL A 163 3.67 8.14 11.38
C VAL A 163 4.60 9.04 12.19
N LEU A 164 4.98 8.66 13.41
CA LEU A 164 5.93 9.41 14.23
C LEU A 164 7.32 9.47 13.58
N LEU A 165 7.79 8.34 13.04
CA LEU A 165 9.04 8.27 12.29
C LEU A 165 9.00 9.15 11.03
N GLN A 166 7.91 9.09 10.28
CA GLN A 166 7.73 9.88 9.06
C GLN A 166 7.68 11.40 9.34
N ARG A 167 7.05 11.82 10.45
CA ARG A 167 6.96 13.24 10.87
C ARG A 167 8.28 13.82 11.37
N ARG A 168 9.14 13.00 11.99
CA ARG A 168 10.49 13.41 12.42
C ARG A 168 11.49 13.47 11.24
N GLY A 169 11.04 13.11 10.04
CA GLY A 169 11.88 12.95 8.87
C GLY A 169 12.85 11.78 9.00
N PHE A 170 13.53 11.44 7.92
CA PHE A 170 14.56 10.40 7.89
C PHE A 170 15.81 10.74 8.72
N ALA A 171 15.74 11.59 9.76
CA ALA A 171 16.87 11.88 10.66
C ALA A 171 17.39 10.60 11.36
N ILE A 172 16.52 9.63 11.62
CA ILE A 172 16.90 8.32 12.17
C ILE A 172 17.55 7.44 11.09
N LEU A 173 17.05 7.48 9.86
CA LEU A 173 17.65 6.75 8.74
C LEU A 173 19.00 7.36 8.31
N ASN A 174 19.21 8.67 8.48
CA ASN A 174 20.51 9.33 8.33
C ASN A 174 21.54 8.78 9.33
N ARG A 175 21.13 8.49 10.58
CA ARG A 175 22.01 7.84 11.58
C ARG A 175 22.36 6.40 11.18
N PHE A 176 21.41 5.65 10.64
CA PHE A 176 21.65 4.29 10.14
C PHE A 176 22.50 4.29 8.84
N ALA A 177 22.29 5.25 7.93
CA ALA A 177 23.07 5.41 6.71
C ALA A 177 24.54 5.78 7.00
N TRP A 178 24.78 6.59 8.05
CA TRP A 178 26.13 6.87 8.54
C TRP A 178 26.84 5.63 9.11
N MET A 179 26.10 4.69 9.71
CA MET A 179 26.64 3.39 10.14
C MET A 179 26.91 2.44 8.97
N LEU A 180 26.21 2.58 7.85
CA LEU A 180 26.28 1.69 6.68
C LEU A 180 27.28 2.14 5.58
N GLY A 181 27.89 3.33 5.69
CA GLY A 181 29.08 3.71 4.91
C GLY A 181 29.00 5.04 4.14
N ARG A 182 30.15 5.72 4.05
CA ARG A 182 30.30 7.12 3.56
C ARG A 182 29.92 7.37 2.10
N GLY A 183 30.10 6.38 1.21
CA GLY A 183 29.83 6.56 -0.23
C GLY A 183 28.34 6.49 -0.63
N TRP A 184 27.51 5.80 0.16
CA TRP A 184 26.06 5.75 -0.05
C TRP A 184 25.38 7.00 0.53
N ALA A 185 25.98 7.60 1.55
CA ALA A 185 25.48 8.77 2.23
C ALA A 185 25.44 10.01 1.31
N GLU A 186 26.51 10.41 0.62
CA GLU A 186 26.54 11.68 -0.12
C GLU A 186 25.53 11.80 -1.27
N ARG A 187 25.34 10.75 -2.07
CA ARG A 187 24.35 10.74 -3.17
C ARG A 187 22.91 10.66 -2.66
N THR A 188 22.71 10.09 -1.47
CA THR A 188 21.40 9.89 -0.86
C THR A 188 21.03 11.08 0.04
N ILE A 189 21.99 11.82 0.61
CA ILE A 189 21.77 12.94 1.54
C ILE A 189 21.09 14.13 0.84
N SER A 190 21.54 14.52 -0.35
CA SER A 190 20.91 15.64 -1.09
C SER A 190 19.48 15.28 -1.54
N GLY A 191 19.29 14.05 -2.02
CA GLY A 191 17.97 13.49 -2.35
C GLY A 191 17.05 13.35 -1.13
N MET A 192 17.57 12.87 0.01
CA MET A 192 16.82 12.71 1.26
C MET A 192 16.46 14.05 1.89
N ALA A 193 17.33 15.07 1.81
CA ALA A 193 17.00 16.41 2.26
C ALA A 193 15.84 16.98 1.45
N ALA A 194 15.86 16.83 0.12
CA ALA A 194 14.77 17.26 -0.75
C ALA A 194 13.46 16.48 -0.49
N VAL A 195 13.54 15.15 -0.24
CA VAL A 195 12.38 14.32 0.12
C VAL A 195 11.83 14.72 1.50
N ASN A 196 12.69 14.95 2.49
CA ASN A 196 12.27 15.39 3.82
C ASN A 196 11.59 16.77 3.78
N ALA A 197 12.12 17.71 2.99
CA ALA A 197 11.50 19.02 2.79
C ALA A 197 10.13 18.88 2.11
N ALA A 198 10.02 18.03 1.08
CA ALA A 198 8.75 17.74 0.42
C ALA A 198 7.74 17.08 1.37
N LEU A 199 8.17 16.10 2.19
CA LEU A 199 7.36 15.47 3.24
C LEU A 199 6.80 16.51 4.21
N ALA A 200 7.66 17.38 4.76
CA ALA A 200 7.26 18.44 5.66
C ALA A 200 6.24 19.40 5.00
N GLY A 201 6.45 19.72 3.72
CA GLY A 201 5.51 20.52 2.91
C GLY A 201 4.15 19.85 2.75
N THR A 202 4.11 18.55 2.47
CA THR A 202 2.87 17.78 2.35
C THR A 202 2.13 17.70 3.68
N TYR A 203 2.83 17.46 4.79
CA TYR A 203 2.21 17.37 6.12
C TYR A 203 1.58 18.68 6.61
N ARG A 204 2.05 19.83 6.13
CA ARG A 204 1.46 21.14 6.46
C ARG A 204 0.08 21.36 5.82
N ARG A 205 -0.29 20.58 4.80
CA ARG A 205 -1.57 20.70 4.08
C ARG A 205 -2.63 19.78 4.69
N SER A 206 -3.16 20.17 5.85
CA SER A 206 -4.14 19.35 6.59
C SER A 206 -5.43 19.05 5.81
N ALA A 207 -5.87 19.93 4.91
CA ALA A 207 -7.02 19.70 4.04
C ALA A 207 -6.75 18.57 3.04
N SER A 208 -5.59 18.58 2.38
CA SER A 208 -5.15 17.51 1.47
C SER A 208 -5.06 16.15 2.16
N LEU A 209 -4.50 16.12 3.37
CA LEU A 209 -4.38 14.87 4.14
C LEU A 209 -5.74 14.30 4.53
N ARG A 210 -6.65 15.14 5.03
CA ARG A 210 -8.01 14.71 5.39
C ARG A 210 -8.80 14.25 4.18
N GLY A 211 -8.71 14.98 3.06
CA GLY A 211 -9.35 14.59 1.81
C GLY A 211 -8.81 13.28 1.26
N GLY A 212 -7.49 13.09 1.28
CA GLY A 212 -6.85 11.84 0.86
C GLY A 212 -7.29 10.66 1.73
N PHE A 213 -7.26 10.82 3.06
CA PHE A 213 -7.73 9.79 3.99
C PHE A 213 -9.21 9.44 3.78
N ALA A 214 -10.08 10.45 3.66
CA ALA A 214 -11.51 10.23 3.50
C ALA A 214 -11.83 9.52 2.17
N LEU A 215 -11.12 9.87 1.09
CA LEU A 215 -11.31 9.22 -0.20
C LEU A 215 -10.78 7.79 -0.19
N HIS A 216 -9.62 7.53 0.44
CA HIS A 216 -9.13 6.17 0.68
C HIS A 216 -10.13 5.36 1.49
N LEU A 217 -10.66 5.89 2.60
CA LEU A 217 -11.65 5.19 3.42
C LEU A 217 -12.93 4.89 2.64
N ALA A 218 -13.40 5.81 1.81
CA ALA A 218 -14.54 5.57 0.92
C ALA A 218 -14.25 4.44 -0.08
N CYS A 219 -13.03 4.39 -0.65
CA CYS A 219 -12.59 3.32 -1.54
C CYS A 219 -12.58 1.94 -0.85
N TRP A 220 -12.26 1.86 0.45
CA TRP A 220 -12.30 0.61 1.21
C TRP A 220 -13.71 0.14 1.55
N VAL A 221 -14.69 1.04 1.57
CA VAL A 221 -16.09 0.74 1.89
C VAL A 221 -16.90 0.36 0.64
N LEU A 222 -16.49 0.85 -0.53
CA LEU A 222 -17.05 0.54 -1.86
C LEU A 222 -16.72 -0.89 -2.30
#